data_AF-A0A535B9X0-F1
#
_entry.id   AF-A0A535B9X0-F1
#
_cell.length_a   1.000
_cell.length_b   1.000
_cell.length_c   1.000
_cell.angle_alpha   90.00
_cell.angle_beta   90.00
_cell.angle_gamma   90.00
#
_symmetry.space_group_name_H-M   'P 1'
#
loop_
_entity.id
_entity.type
_entity.pdbx_description
1 polymer ?
#
loop_
_entity_poly.entity_id
_entity_poly.type
_entity_poly.pdbx_seq_one_letter_code
_entity_poly.pdbx_strand_id
1 'polypeptide(L)'
;MLLLVTFPHGGRDHPRRVTQPARHTLGNYFDIWNQPLSTTQLGPTHGQVTAFVDGQPFTGDPRSIPLNAHTLIQLDVGSASPGPQPFTFPAGL
;
A
#
# COMPACT_ATOMS: atom_id res chain seq x y z
N MET A 1 -10.85 4.60 -8.97
CA MET A 1 -9.43 4.54 -9.41
C MET A 1 -8.77 3.47 -8.57
N LEU A 2 -8.19 2.45 -9.20
CA LEU A 2 -7.55 1.32 -8.52
C LEU A 2 -6.03 1.52 -8.56
N LEU A 3 -5.38 1.55 -7.38
CA LEU A 3 -3.92 1.58 -7.27
C LEU A 3 -3.45 0.27 -6.64
N LEU A 4 -2.73 -0.54 -7.40
CA LEU A 4 -2.06 -1.75 -6.90
C LEU A 4 -0.57 -1.42 -6.69
N VAL A 5 -0.09 -1.54 -5.45
CA VAL A 5 1.33 -1.32 -5.13
C VAL A 5 1.97 -2.66 -4.79
N THR A 6 3.07 -2.99 -5.48
CA THR A 6 3.85 -4.22 -5.29
C THR A 6 5.26 -3.87 -4.87
N PHE A 7 5.80 -4.59 -3.88
CA PHE A 7 7.18 -4.45 -3.40
C PHE A 7 8.05 -5.64 -3.84
N PRO A 8 9.04 -5.47 -4.74
CA PRO A 8 9.98 -6.52 -5.13
C PRO A 8 11.15 -6.67 -4.15
N HIS A 9 11.78 -7.86 -4.16
CA HIS A 9 12.93 -8.23 -3.35
C HIS A 9 14.22 -7.54 -3.85
N GLY A 10 14.88 -6.77 -2.99
CA GLY A 10 16.22 -6.21 -3.26
C GLY A 10 17.26 -6.80 -2.31
N GLY A 11 18.12 -7.69 -2.81
CA GLY A 11 19.20 -8.33 -2.05
C GLY A 11 20.58 -7.66 -2.18
N ARG A 12 21.42 -7.98 -1.18
CA ARG A 12 22.90 -7.92 -1.07
C ARG A 12 23.57 -6.68 -0.43
N ASP A 13 24.04 -6.94 0.81
CA ASP A 13 25.28 -6.53 1.49
C ASP A 13 25.60 -5.04 1.75
N HIS A 14 25.64 -4.66 3.04
CA HIS A 14 26.78 -3.99 3.72
C HIS A 14 26.55 -3.94 5.25
N PRO A 15 27.57 -4.20 6.10
CA PRO A 15 27.42 -4.21 7.56
C PRO A 15 27.47 -2.77 8.12
N ARG A 16 26.32 -2.08 8.19
CA ARG A 16 26.19 -0.88 9.04
C ARG A 16 24.80 -0.78 9.66
N ARG A 17 24.83 -0.68 11.00
CA ARG A 17 23.74 -0.32 11.92
C ARG A 17 22.68 -1.42 12.05
N VAL A 18 22.26 -1.67 13.29
CA VAL A 18 20.95 -2.26 13.57
C VAL A 18 19.91 -1.29 13.01
N THR A 19 19.68 -1.35 11.71
CA THR A 19 18.55 -0.70 11.06
C THR A 19 17.36 -1.49 11.56
N GLN A 20 16.72 -0.97 12.61
CA GLN A 20 15.38 -1.38 13.00
C GLN A 20 14.59 -1.49 11.69
N PRO A 21 13.95 -2.62 11.37
CA PRO A 21 13.24 -2.77 10.11
C PRO A 21 12.31 -1.58 10.01
N ALA A 22 12.60 -0.67 9.09
CA ALA A 22 11.83 0.54 8.95
C ALA A 22 10.43 0.07 8.57
N ARG A 23 9.48 0.18 9.50
CA ARG A 23 8.08 -0.13 9.25
C ARG A 23 7.57 0.96 8.33
N HIS A 24 7.86 0.83 7.05
CA HIS A 24 7.35 1.73 6.04
C HIS A 24 5.85 1.52 5.97
N THR A 25 5.09 2.59 6.14
CA THR A 25 3.64 2.54 5.98
C THR A 25 3.24 3.11 4.64
N LEU A 26 2.01 2.82 4.22
CA LEU A 26 1.42 3.41 3.03
C LEU A 26 1.47 4.95 3.08
N GLY A 27 1.28 5.54 4.27
CA GLY A 27 1.43 6.99 4.48
C GLY A 27 2.82 7.51 4.08
N ASN A 28 3.89 6.83 4.46
CA ASN A 28 5.25 7.23 4.11
C ASN A 28 5.47 7.27 2.58
N TYR A 29 4.86 6.36 1.83
CA TYR A 29 4.95 6.33 0.37
C TYR A 29 4.19 7.49 -0.28
N PHE A 30 2.98 7.76 0.20
CA PHE A 30 2.17 8.87 -0.27
C PHE A 30 2.82 10.23 0.03
N ASP A 31 3.52 10.34 1.16
CA ASP A 31 4.30 11.54 1.51
C ASP A 31 5.46 11.78 0.54
N ILE A 32 6.15 10.72 0.09
CA ILE A 32 7.22 10.84 -0.93
C ILE A 32 6.67 11.38 -2.26
N TRP A 33 5.47 10.95 -2.65
CA TRP A 33 4.79 11.46 -3.86
C TRP A 33 4.05 12.78 -3.64
N ASN A 34 4.11 13.32 -2.43
CA ASN A 34 3.40 14.53 -2.02
C ASN A 34 1.90 14.42 -2.33
N GLN A 35 1.34 13.22 -2.18
CA GLN A 35 -0.06 12.90 -2.38
C GLN A 35 -0.75 12.74 -1.02
N PRO A 36 -1.87 13.45 -0.78
CA PRO A 36 -2.64 13.23 0.44
C PRO A 36 -3.28 11.84 0.43
N LEU A 37 -3.28 11.18 1.59
CA LEU A 37 -3.96 9.91 1.80
C LEU A 37 -4.69 10.01 3.13
N SER A 38 -6.00 9.77 3.13
CA SER A 38 -6.85 9.72 4.31
C SER A 38 -8.03 8.78 4.07
N THR A 39 -8.93 8.64 5.05
CA THR A 39 -10.18 7.89 4.90
C THR A 39 -11.18 8.54 3.91
N THR A 40 -10.92 9.76 3.46
CA THR A 40 -11.83 10.54 2.58
C THR A 40 -11.14 11.17 1.37
N GLN A 41 -9.83 10.95 1.20
CA GLN A 41 -9.04 11.52 0.12
C GLN A 41 -7.91 10.57 -0.27
N LEU A 42 -7.75 10.36 -1.57
CA LEU A 42 -6.63 9.63 -2.15
C LEU A 42 -6.07 10.47 -3.30
N GLY A 43 -4.90 11.05 -3.06
CA GLY A 43 -4.27 12.02 -3.95
C GLY A 43 -5.22 13.17 -4.29
N PRO A 44 -5.40 13.51 -5.58
CA PRO A 44 -6.33 14.57 -5.99
C PRO A 44 -7.81 14.14 -5.93
N THR A 45 -8.10 12.87 -5.64
CA THR A 45 -9.46 12.32 -5.67
C THR A 45 -10.08 12.37 -4.27
N HIS A 46 -11.28 12.93 -4.18
CA HIS A 46 -12.06 13.01 -2.94
C HIS A 46 -13.17 11.96 -2.96
N GLY A 47 -13.40 11.31 -1.82
CA GLY A 47 -14.44 10.28 -1.65
C GLY A 47 -14.07 9.31 -0.55
N GLN A 48 -15.04 8.51 -0.09
CA GLN A 48 -14.78 7.49 0.93
C GLN A 48 -13.69 6.52 0.42
N VAL A 49 -12.60 6.45 1.16
CA VAL A 49 -11.47 5.57 0.84
C VAL A 49 -11.66 4.24 1.54
N THR A 50 -11.72 3.17 0.76
CA THR A 50 -11.81 1.80 1.25
C THR A 50 -10.47 1.14 0.98
N ALA A 51 -9.86 0.57 2.01
CA ALA A 51 -8.60 -0.13 1.88
C ALA A 51 -8.81 -1.64 2.04
N PHE A 52 -8.09 -2.42 1.24
CA PHE A 52 -8.01 -3.87 1.39
C PHE A 52 -6.55 -4.28 1.49
N VAL A 53 -6.27 -5.20 2.40
CA VAL A 53 -4.95 -5.78 2.64
C VAL A 53 -5.10 -7.29 2.47
N ASP A 54 -4.40 -7.86 1.48
CA ASP A 54 -4.47 -9.28 1.11
C ASP A 54 -5.91 -9.78 0.90
N GLY A 55 -6.74 -8.93 0.27
CA GLY A 55 -8.15 -9.24 0.01
C GLY A 55 -9.10 -8.97 1.17
N GLN A 56 -8.60 -8.65 2.37
CA GLN A 56 -9.42 -8.36 3.55
C GLN A 56 -9.66 -6.86 3.71
N PRO A 57 -10.90 -6.41 4.02
CA PRO A 57 -11.18 -5.01 4.26
C PRO A 57 -10.45 -4.51 5.51
N PHE A 58 -9.81 -3.35 5.39
CA PHE A 58 -9.11 -2.67 6.47
C PHE A 58 -9.94 -1.49 6.98
N THR A 59 -10.27 -1.47 8.26
CA THR A 59 -11.20 -0.50 8.88
C THR A 59 -10.52 0.66 9.62
N GLY A 60 -9.22 0.85 9.42
CA GLY A 60 -8.44 1.92 10.05
C GLY A 60 -8.02 3.03 9.08
N ASP A 61 -7.15 3.92 9.54
CA ASP A 61 -6.50 4.92 8.68
C ASP A 61 -5.63 4.20 7.63
N PRO A 62 -5.91 4.33 6.32
CA PRO A 62 -5.11 3.73 5.27
C PRO A 62 -3.62 4.07 5.38
N ARG A 63 -3.27 5.25 5.91
CA ARG A 63 -1.87 5.66 6.11
C ARG A 63 -1.12 4.77 7.10
N SER A 64 -1.83 4.08 8.00
CA SER A 64 -1.26 3.21 9.03
C SER A 64 -0.93 1.81 8.52
N ILE A 65 -1.36 1.46 7.30
CA ILE A 65 -1.14 0.13 6.73
C ILE A 65 0.37 -0.10 6.57
N PRO A 66 0.95 -1.11 7.26
CA PRO A 66 2.35 -1.44 7.10
C PRO A 66 2.58 -2.07 5.72
N LEU A 67 3.63 -1.63 5.05
CA LEU A 67 4.07 -2.18 3.77
C LEU A 67 5.00 -3.37 4.07
N ASN A 68 4.40 -4.56 4.16
CA ASN A 68 5.16 -5.79 4.29
C ASN A 68 5.47 -6.39 2.91
N ALA A 69 6.47 -7.26 2.85
CA ALA A 69 6.82 -7.97 1.63
C ALA A 69 5.62 -8.80 1.12
N HIS A 70 5.35 -8.73 -0.18
CA HIS A 70 4.28 -9.45 -0.87
C HIS A 70 2.85 -9.19 -0.37
N THR A 71 2.62 -8.06 0.30
CA THR A 71 1.27 -7.65 0.69
C THR A 71 0.57 -6.99 -0.49
N LEU A 72 -0.62 -7.48 -0.83
CA LEU A 72 -1.50 -6.85 -1.82
C LEU A 72 -2.32 -5.77 -1.11
N ILE A 73 -2.05 -4.51 -1.45
CA ILE A 73 -2.82 -3.38 -0.93
C ILE A 73 -3.62 -2.80 -2.08
N GLN A 74 -4.94 -2.75 -1.90
CA GLN A 74 -5.87 -2.07 -2.79
C GLN A 74 -6.49 -0.89 -2.06
N LEU A 75 -6.56 0.24 -2.75
CA LEU A 75 -7.25 1.43 -2.32
C LEU A 75 -8.30 1.79 -3.34
N ASP A 76 -9.54 1.94 -2.87
CA ASP A 76 -10.68 2.36 -3.67
C ASP A 76 -11.24 3.68 -3.14
N VAL A 77 -11.67 4.56 -4.04
CA VAL A 77 -12.28 5.85 -3.70
C VAL A 77 -13.68 5.91 -4.29
N GLY A 78 -14.69 6.19 -3.48
CA GLY A 78 -16.08 6.34 -3.92
C GLY A 78 -16.91 5.06 -3.77
N SER A 79 -17.72 4.73 -4.78
CA SER A 79 -18.61 3.55 -4.77
C SER A 79 -17.79 2.26 -4.67
N ALA A 80 -18.27 1.29 -3.88
CA ALA A 80 -17.63 0.00 -3.66
C ALA A 80 -17.19 -0.63 -5.00
N SER A 81 -15.88 -0.64 -5.22
CA SER A 81 -15.23 -1.32 -6.34
C SER A 81 -15.38 -2.84 -6.13
N PRO A 82 -15.49 -3.66 -7.20
CA PRO A 82 -15.32 -5.10 -7.04
C PRO A 82 -13.97 -5.32 -6.36
N GLY A 83 -13.99 -6.01 -5.21
CA GLY A 83 -12.82 -6.17 -4.35
C GLY A 83 -11.59 -6.76 -5.04
N PRO A 84 -10.47 -6.91 -4.33
CA PRO A 84 -9.17 -7.19 -4.93
C PRO A 84 -9.18 -8.37 -5.90
N GLN A 85 -8.79 -8.09 -7.14
CA GLN A 85 -8.58 -9.12 -8.14
C GLN A 85 -7.27 -9.85 -7.78
N PRO A 86 -7.26 -11.19 -7.73
CA PRO A 86 -6.03 -11.94 -7.45
C PRO A 86 -4.98 -11.60 -8.52
N PHE A 87 -3.79 -11.15 -8.10
CA PHE A 87 -2.65 -10.95 -8.97
C PHE A 87 -1.55 -11.96 -8.65
N THR A 88 -1.19 -12.79 -9.62
CA THR A 88 -0.06 -13.72 -9.51
C THR A 88 1.17 -13.07 -10.13
N PHE A 89 2.21 -12.88 -9.33
CA PHE A 89 3.49 -12.39 -9.83
C PHE A 89 4.10 -13.40 -10.81
N PRO A 90 4.50 -12.98 -12.02
CA PRO A 90 5.28 -13.84 -12.91
C PRO A 90 6.65 -14.12 -12.28
N ALA A 91 7.13 -15.35 -12.43
CA ALA A 91 8.43 -15.74 -11.89
C ALA A 91 9.57 -14.97 -12.58
N GLY A 92 10.42 -14.30 -11.79
CA GLY A 92 11.67 -13.69 -12.28
C GLY A 92 11.78 -12.16 -12.24
N LEU A 93 10.90 -11.45 -11.51
CA LEU A 93 11.02 -10.01 -11.21
C LEU A 93 11.37 -9.77 -9.73
#